data_AF-A0A497HPM6-F1
#
_entry.id   AF-A0A497HPM6-F1
#
_cell.length_a   1.000
_cell.length_b   1.000
_cell.length_c   1.000
_cell.angle_alpha   90.00
_cell.angle_beta   90.00
_cell.angle_gamma   90.00
#
_symmetry.space_group_name_H-M   'P 1'
#
loop_
_entity.id
_entity.type
_entity.pdbx_description
1 polymer ?
#
loop_
_entity_poly.entity_id
_entity_poly.type
_entity_poly.pdbx_seq_one_letter_code
_entity_poly.pdbx_strand_id
1 'polypeptide(L)' 'MEIKIENVVASATAGGELDLQKLATSFENAEYDPERFPGLIY' A
#
# COMPACT_ATOMS: atom_id res chain seq x y z
N MET A 1 5.24 -35.08 2.32
CA MET A 1 4.32 -33.94 2.06
C MET A 1 5.18 -32.78 1.64
N GLU A 2 4.88 -32.17 0.50
CA GLU A 2 5.57 -30.99 -0.03
C GLU A 2 4.81 -29.74 0.41
N ILE A 3 5.51 -28.71 0.87
CA ILE A 3 4.89 -27.43 1.25
C ILE A 3 4.87 -26.53 0.03
N LYS A 4 3.70 -26.01 -0.33
CA LYS A 4 3.52 -24.97 -1.35
C LYS A 4 3.17 -23.64 -0.69
N ILE A 5 3.90 -22.59 -1.05
CA ILE A 5 3.61 -21.23 -0.60
C ILE A 5 2.52 -20.65 -1.50
N GLU A 6 1.46 -20.14 -0.90
CA GLU A 6 0.31 -19.56 -1.62
C GLU A 6 0.31 -18.02 -1.62
N ASN A 7 0.86 -17.41 -0.57
CA ASN A 7 0.94 -15.95 -0.44
C ASN A 7 2.07 -15.56 0.50
N VAL A 8 2.66 -14.38 0.28
CA VAL A 8 3.65 -13.77 1.17
C VAL A 8 3.22 -12.33 1.44
N VAL A 9 3.16 -11.97 2.73
CA VAL A 9 2.87 -10.61 3.18
C VAL A 9 4.08 -10.09 3.93
N ALA A 10 4.50 -8.86 3.62
CA ALA A 10 5.62 -8.19 4.27
C ALA A 10 5.22 -6.78 4.70
N SER A 11 5.92 -6.25 5.70
CA SER A 11 5.79 -4.87 6.16
C SER A 11 7.15 -4.19 6.22
N ALA A 12 7.17 -2.88 5.99
CA ALA A 12 8.36 -2.05 6.04
C ALA A 12 7.99 -0.64 6.52
N THR A 13 9.00 0.13 6.94
CA THR A 13 8.85 1.53 7.35
C THR A 13 9.64 2.42 6.39
N ALA A 14 8.99 3.44 5.83
CA ALA A 14 9.62 4.37 4.88
C ALA A 14 10.59 5.37 5.54
N GLY A 15 10.62 5.45 6.87
CA GLY A 15 11.55 6.30 7.62
C GLY A 15 11.21 7.80 7.62
N GLY A 16 10.04 8.19 7.12
CA GLY A 16 9.56 9.58 7.09
C GLY A 16 8.05 9.67 6.89
N GLU A 17 7.51 10.89 7.00
CA GLU A 17 6.10 11.17 6.74
C GLU A 17 5.80 11.12 5.23
N LEU A 18 4.63 10.56 4.88
CA LEU A 18 4.17 10.42 3.50
C LEU A 18 2.89 11.23 3.31
N ASP A 19 2.89 12.11 2.31
CA ASP A 19 1.70 12.84 1.89
C ASP A 19 0.88 11.97 0.92
N LEU A 20 -0.09 11.22 1.48
CA LEU A 20 -0.88 10.25 0.72
C LEU A 20 -1.70 10.91 -0.40
N GLN A 21 -2.15 12.16 -0.20
CA GLN A 21 -2.89 12.90 -1.22
C GLN A 21 -2.02 13.19 -2.44
N LYS A 22 -0.79 13.67 -2.22
CA LYS A 22 0.16 13.91 -3.32
C LYS A 22 0.55 12.62 -4.03
N LEU A 23 0.80 11.55 -3.27
CA LEU A 23 1.17 10.25 -3.84
C LEU A 23 0.04 9.69 -4.71
N ALA A 24 -1.21 9.79 -4.27
CA ALA A 24 -2.37 9.35 -5.06
C ALA A 24 -2.44 10.03 -6.43
N THR A 25 -2.08 11.31 -6.53
CA THR A 25 -2.02 12.03 -7.82
C THR A 25 -0.77 11.78 -8.65
N SER A 26 0.29 11.23 -8.04
CA SER A 26 1.58 11.01 -8.70
C SER A 26 1.69 9.63 -9.35
N PHE A 27 0.79 8.70 -9.01
CA PHE A 27 0.76 7.33 -9.48
C PHE A 27 -0.54 7.05 -10.23
N GLU A 28 -0.44 6.52 -11.45
CA GLU A 28 -1.59 6.32 -12.34
C GLU A 28 -2.65 5.36 -11.77
N ASN A 29 -2.23 4.35 -10.98
CA ASN A 29 -3.10 3.32 -10.42
C ASN A 29 -3.25 3.42 -8.90
N ALA A 30 -2.91 4.55 -8.29
CA ALA A 30 -3.11 4.73 -6.86
C ALA A 30 -4.55 5.10 -6.53
N GLU A 31 -5.15 4.39 -5.59
CA GLU A 31 -6.45 4.71 -5.01
C GLU A 31 -6.29 5.16 -3.56
N TYR A 32 -6.86 6.33 -3.24
CA TYR A 32 -6.88 6.86 -1.88
C TYR A 32 -8.26 7.45 -1.56
N ASP A 33 -8.98 6.76 -0.67
CA ASP A 33 -10.26 7.18 -0.12
C ASP A 33 -10.23 6.95 1.41
N PRO A 34 -9.88 7.98 2.21
CA PRO A 34 -9.71 7.83 3.65
C PRO A 34 -11.01 7.53 4.41
N GLU A 35 -12.18 7.78 3.82
CA GLU A 35 -13.46 7.41 4.42
C GLU A 35 -13.70 5.90 4.32
N ARG A 36 -13.17 5.25 3.27
CA ARG A 36 -13.26 3.80 3.07
C ARG A 36 -12.08 3.03 3.67
N PHE A 37 -10.86 3.54 3.49
CA PHE A 37 -9.62 2.93 3.99
C PHE A 37 -8.51 3.98 4.16
N PRO A 38 -7.84 4.04 5.33
CA PRO A 38 -6.88 5.11 5.62
C PRO A 38 -5.53 4.99 4.90
N GLY A 39 -5.25 3.87 4.21
CA GLY A 39 -4.02 3.68 3.44
C GLY A 39 -4.20 3.96 1.95
N LEU A 40 -3.11 4.33 1.29
CA LEU A 40 -3.06 4.38 -0.17
C LEU A 40 -2.91 2.95 -0.71
N ILE A 41 -3.76 2.58 -1.68
CA ILE A 41 -3.70 1.31 -2.40
C ILE A 41 -3.04 1.57 -3.75
N TYR A 42 -2.08 0.74 -4.14
CA TYR A 42 -1.40 0.78 -5.44
C TYR A 42 -1.19 -0.66 -5.93
#